data_AF-A0A9E1RBU7-F1
#
_entry.id   AF-A0A9E1RBU7-F1
#
_cell.length_a   1.000
_cell.length_b   1.000
_cell.length_c   1.000
_cell.angle_alpha   90.00
_cell.angle_beta   90.00
_cell.angle_gamma   90.00
#
_symmetry.space_group_name_H-M   'P 1'
#
loop_
_entity.id
_entity.type
_entity.pdbx_description
1 polymer ?
#
loop_
_entity_poly.entity_id
_entity_poly.type
_entity_poly.pdbx_seq_one_letter_code
_entity_poly.pdbx_strand_id
1 'polypeptide(L)'
;LLMSLYAPWLMTPVLMLGGTYLCFEGAEKIHRWFLRKPTASSPQSRLQHLSLSKDDLLHLEKDKIRGAIRTDFILSAEIVVIILDSVSHTSFTNQVVVVASLAIFFTFAVYGLVAAIIKMDDLGLYLVAAEKVGNKGPMSGFLGRSLVNAAAPLMRTLSVLGTIAMFLVGGGILVHGWPWLYQWLEQLSSLWSILAEMGVGVITGSAVLGLIMLLRKLRAPS
;
A
#
# COMPACT_ATOMS: atom_id res chain seq x y z
N LEU A 1 -2.65 -19.09 -11.32
CA LEU A 1 -2.48 -20.33 -12.13
C LEU A 1 -3.77 -21.13 -12.27
N LEU A 2 -4.36 -21.70 -11.20
CA LEU A 2 -5.61 -22.49 -11.32
C LEU A 2 -6.79 -21.69 -11.91
N MET A 3 -7.03 -20.45 -11.47
CA MET A 3 -8.05 -19.60 -12.10
C MET A 3 -7.78 -19.35 -13.58
N SER A 4 -6.52 -19.17 -13.99
CA SER A 4 -6.16 -18.99 -15.41
C SER A 4 -6.47 -20.24 -16.25
N LEU A 5 -6.36 -21.44 -15.67
CA LEU A 5 -6.67 -22.70 -16.36
C LEU A 5 -8.17 -23.01 -16.43
N TYR A 6 -8.91 -22.79 -15.34
CA TYR A 6 -10.29 -23.28 -15.20
C TYR A 6 -11.37 -22.18 -15.32
N ALA A 7 -11.04 -20.94 -15.00
CA ALA A 7 -11.99 -19.82 -15.00
C ALA A 7 -11.31 -18.47 -15.30
N PRO A 8 -10.64 -18.31 -16.46
CA PRO A 8 -9.92 -17.08 -16.80
C PRO A 8 -10.85 -15.85 -16.87
N TRP A 9 -12.12 -16.04 -17.23
CA TRP A 9 -13.15 -14.99 -17.23
C TRP A 9 -13.40 -14.38 -15.84
N LEU A 10 -13.08 -15.10 -14.77
CA LEU A 10 -13.28 -14.64 -13.39
C LEU A 10 -12.13 -13.74 -12.92
N MET A 11 -11.00 -13.69 -13.63
CA MET A 11 -9.84 -12.88 -13.28
C MET A 11 -10.19 -11.39 -13.34
N THR A 12 -10.75 -10.93 -14.46
CA THR A 12 -11.14 -9.52 -14.67
C THR A 12 -12.09 -8.99 -13.59
N PRO A 13 -13.26 -9.61 -13.30
CA PRO A 13 -14.17 -9.08 -12.28
C PRO A 13 -13.59 -9.11 -10.87
N VAL A 14 -12.82 -10.14 -10.50
CA VAL A 14 -12.17 -10.22 -9.19
C VAL A 14 -11.13 -9.11 -9.03
N LEU A 15 -10.32 -8.87 -10.07
CA LEU A 15 -9.34 -7.80 -10.07
C LEU A 15 -10.01 -6.43 -10.05
N MET A 16 -11.06 -6.20 -10.84
CA MET A 16 -11.78 -4.92 -10.83
C MET A 16 -12.36 -4.60 -9.45
N LEU A 17 -12.86 -5.60 -8.73
CA LEU A 17 -13.28 -5.42 -7.33
C LEU A 17 -12.09 -5.06 -6.43
N GLY A 18 -10.97 -5.75 -6.58
CA GLY A 18 -9.71 -5.44 -5.89
C GLY A 18 -9.20 -4.03 -6.16
N GLY A 19 -9.14 -3.62 -7.43
CA GLY A 19 -8.74 -2.29 -7.89
C GLY A 19 -9.67 -1.20 -7.37
N THR A 20 -10.99 -1.45 -7.39
CA THR A 20 -11.98 -0.54 -6.78
C THR A 20 -11.71 -0.35 -5.28
N TYR A 21 -11.43 -1.44 -4.56
CA TYR A 21 -11.09 -1.38 -3.13
C TYR A 21 -9.78 -0.64 -2.87
N LEU A 22 -8.73 -0.86 -3.68
CA LEU A 22 -7.46 -0.14 -3.59
C LEU A 22 -7.65 1.37 -3.79
N CYS A 23 -8.41 1.76 -4.81
CA CYS A 23 -8.77 3.15 -5.07
C CYS A 23 -9.51 3.77 -3.88
N PHE A 24 -10.48 3.04 -3.31
CA PHE A 24 -11.18 3.47 -2.10
C PHE A 24 -10.25 3.67 -0.91
N GLU A 25 -9.36 2.71 -0.61
CA GLU A 25 -8.44 2.79 0.53
C GLU A 25 -7.44 3.94 0.34
N GLY A 26 -6.96 4.16 -0.90
CA GLY A 26 -6.14 5.33 -1.26
C GLY A 26 -6.88 6.65 -0.98
N ALA A 27 -8.15 6.76 -1.41
CA ALA A 27 -8.96 7.94 -1.16
C ALA A 27 -9.22 8.16 0.33
N GLU A 28 -9.47 7.09 1.09
CA GLU A 28 -9.64 7.16 2.54
C GLU A 28 -8.35 7.62 3.24
N LYS A 29 -7.17 7.19 2.77
CA LYS A 29 -5.87 7.67 3.28
C LYS A 29 -5.68 9.17 3.04
N ILE A 30 -5.95 9.66 1.83
CA ILE A 30 -5.89 11.09 1.51
C ILE A 30 -6.88 11.88 2.37
N HIS A 31 -8.13 11.41 2.45
CA HIS A 31 -9.17 12.08 3.22
C HIS A 31 -8.80 12.19 4.71
N ARG A 32 -8.31 11.10 5.32
CA ARG A 32 -7.82 11.11 6.71
C ARG A 32 -6.61 12.02 6.89
N TRP A 33 -5.73 12.10 5.89
CA TRP A 33 -4.59 13.00 5.92
C TRP A 33 -5.02 14.47 5.89
N PHE A 34 -6.03 14.83 5.09
CA PHE A 34 -6.60 16.18 5.02
C PHE A 34 -7.39 16.57 6.29
N LEU A 35 -8.11 15.61 6.89
CA LEU A 35 -8.85 15.83 8.14
C LEU A 35 -7.96 15.92 9.39
N ARG A 36 -6.80 15.28 9.38
CA ARG A 36 -5.82 15.40 10.47
C ARG A 36 -5.10 16.75 10.36
N LYS A 37 -5.53 17.74 11.16
CA LYS A 37 -4.61 18.81 11.60
C LYS A 37 -3.31 18.15 12.07
N PRO A 38 -2.12 18.75 11.81
CA PRO A 38 -0.82 18.14 12.09
C PRO A 38 -0.58 18.04 13.59
N THR A 39 -1.26 17.12 14.26
CA THR A 39 -0.65 16.40 15.35
C THR A 39 0.30 15.44 14.66
N ALA A 40 1.53 15.93 14.47
CA ALA A 40 2.69 15.07 14.48
C ALA A 40 2.43 13.96 15.49
N SER A 41 2.77 12.73 15.13
CA SER A 41 2.91 11.60 16.03
C SER A 41 3.86 12.00 17.17
N SER A 42 3.36 12.81 18.11
CA SER A 42 4.07 13.23 19.28
C SER A 42 4.09 12.01 20.19
N PRO A 43 5.19 11.80 20.92
CA PRO A 43 5.30 10.72 21.91
C PRO A 43 4.08 10.62 22.87
N GLN A 44 3.35 11.73 23.06
CA GLN A 44 2.13 11.83 23.87
C GLN A 44 0.90 11.10 23.28
N SER A 45 0.77 11.01 21.95
CA SER A 45 -0.32 10.23 21.32
C SER A 45 -0.14 8.71 21.52
N ARG A 46 1.11 8.26 21.65
CA ARG A 46 1.46 6.87 21.97
C ARG A 46 1.11 6.52 23.43
N LEU A 47 1.13 7.52 24.33
CA LEU A 47 0.73 7.39 25.73
C LEU A 47 -0.79 7.31 25.93
N GLN A 48 -1.60 7.97 25.10
CA GLN A 48 -3.07 7.81 25.14
C GLN A 48 -3.54 6.42 24.67
N HIS A 49 -2.78 5.76 23.81
CA HIS A 49 -3.05 4.35 23.47
C HIS A 49 -2.79 3.40 24.65
N LEU A 50 -1.98 3.77 25.64
CA LEU A 50 -1.81 3.00 26.88
C LEU A 50 -2.98 3.15 27.86
N SER A 51 -3.91 4.08 27.60
CA SER A 51 -5.13 4.31 28.40
C SER A 51 -6.34 3.49 27.92
N LEU A 52 -6.21 2.75 26.81
CA LEU A 52 -7.26 1.87 26.29
C LEU A 52 -7.23 0.53 27.04
N SER A 53 -8.41 -0.06 27.27
CA SER A 53 -8.50 -1.42 27.79
C SER A 53 -7.75 -2.38 26.86
N LYS A 54 -7.14 -3.45 27.40
CA LYS A 54 -6.43 -4.47 26.60
C LYS A 54 -7.30 -5.00 25.46
N ASP A 55 -8.61 -5.10 25.67
CA ASP A 55 -9.57 -5.57 24.66
C ASP A 55 -9.74 -4.58 23.50
N ASP A 56 -9.80 -3.28 23.77
CA ASP A 56 -9.88 -2.24 22.72
C ASP A 56 -8.60 -2.19 21.89
N LEU A 57 -7.45 -2.38 22.53
CA LEU A 57 -6.16 -2.48 21.83
C LEU A 57 -6.11 -3.70 20.92
N LEU A 58 -6.56 -4.87 21.40
CA LEU A 58 -6.61 -6.09 20.60
C LEU A 58 -7.58 -5.96 19.42
N HIS A 59 -8.72 -5.28 19.59
CA HIS A 59 -9.66 -5.04 18.50
C HIS A 59 -9.07 -4.13 17.42
N LEU A 60 -8.45 -3.01 17.80
CA LEU A 60 -7.80 -2.10 16.85
C LEU A 60 -6.61 -2.76 16.14
N GLU A 61 -5.86 -3.60 16.83
CA GLU A 61 -4.74 -4.35 16.25
C GLU A 61 -5.24 -5.39 15.25
N LYS A 62 -6.28 -6.17 15.60
CA LYS A 62 -6.92 -7.13 14.69
C LYS A 62 -7.47 -6.46 13.43
N ASP A 63 -8.13 -5.32 13.56
CA ASP A 63 -8.67 -4.59 12.40
C ASP A 63 -7.55 -4.06 11.49
N LYS A 64 -6.45 -3.56 12.07
CA LYS A 64 -5.27 -3.16 11.30
C LYS A 64 -4.61 -4.33 10.59
N ILE A 65 -4.40 -5.45 11.28
CA ILE A 65 -3.81 -6.67 10.71
C ILE A 65 -4.71 -7.17 9.56
N ARG A 66 -6.02 -7.24 9.78
CA ARG A 66 -6.97 -7.71 8.77
C ARG A 66 -7.05 -6.77 7.56
N GLY A 67 -6.97 -5.46 7.77
CA GLY A 67 -6.86 -4.47 6.71
C GLY A 67 -5.58 -4.69 5.89
N ALA A 68 -4.42 -4.77 6.55
CA ALA A 68 -3.12 -4.97 5.91
C ALA A 68 -3.06 -6.27 5.09
N ILE A 69 -3.58 -7.38 5.62
CA ILE A 69 -3.63 -8.67 4.91
C ILE A 69 -4.49 -8.57 3.64
N ARG A 70 -5.62 -7.85 3.69
CA ARG A 70 -6.49 -7.68 2.50
C ARG A 70 -5.80 -6.87 1.42
N THR A 71 -5.17 -5.75 1.80
CA THR A 71 -4.46 -4.90 0.84
C THR A 71 -3.29 -5.65 0.22
N ASP A 72 -2.50 -6.39 1.01
CA ASP A 72 -1.38 -7.19 0.52
C ASP A 72 -1.84 -8.36 -0.37
N PHE A 73 -2.96 -9.02 -0.03
CA PHE A 73 -3.54 -10.07 -0.87
C PHE A 73 -4.00 -9.55 -2.23
N ILE A 74 -4.66 -8.39 -2.26
CA ILE A 74 -5.13 -7.78 -3.52
C ILE A 74 -3.93 -7.36 -4.38
N LEU A 75 -2.95 -6.69 -3.77
CA LEU A 75 -1.77 -6.16 -4.46
C LEU A 75 -0.87 -7.29 -4.98
N SER A 76 -0.68 -8.36 -4.19
CA SER A 76 0.07 -9.55 -4.63
C SER A 76 -0.68 -10.35 -5.71
N ALA A 77 -2.01 -10.50 -5.60
CA ALA A 77 -2.81 -11.16 -6.63
C ALA A 77 -2.74 -10.41 -7.97
N GLU A 78 -2.79 -9.08 -7.94
CA GLU A 78 -2.69 -8.24 -9.12
C GLU A 78 -1.34 -8.36 -9.83
N ILE A 79 -0.23 -8.22 -9.11
CA ILE A 79 1.11 -8.38 -9.70
C ILE A 79 1.21 -9.75 -10.37
N VAL A 80 0.70 -10.80 -9.72
CA VAL A 80 0.67 -12.14 -10.29
C VAL A 80 -0.18 -12.21 -11.56
N VAL A 81 -1.33 -11.53 -11.63
CA VAL A 81 -2.14 -11.52 -12.87
C VAL A 81 -1.48 -10.72 -13.98
N ILE A 82 -0.91 -9.54 -13.70
CA ILE A 82 -0.18 -8.74 -14.70
C ILE A 82 0.97 -9.55 -15.30
N ILE A 83 1.73 -10.25 -14.44
CA ILE A 83 2.80 -11.14 -14.89
C ILE A 83 2.22 -12.27 -15.73
N LEU A 84 1.20 -12.97 -15.24
CA LEU A 84 0.55 -14.08 -15.95
C LEU A 84 0.03 -13.67 -17.32
N ASP A 85 -0.53 -12.47 -17.44
CA ASP A 85 -1.01 -11.92 -18.70
C ASP A 85 0.15 -11.63 -19.66
N SER A 86 1.24 -11.01 -19.15
CA SER A 86 2.45 -10.72 -19.92
C SER A 86 3.15 -11.98 -20.43
N VAL A 87 3.08 -13.09 -19.69
CA VAL A 87 3.66 -14.39 -20.09
C VAL A 87 2.63 -15.39 -20.61
N SER A 88 1.39 -14.95 -20.86
CA SER A 88 0.28 -15.82 -21.28
C SER A 88 0.55 -16.55 -22.59
N HIS A 89 1.37 -15.97 -23.46
CA HIS A 89 1.79 -16.54 -24.75
C HIS A 89 2.92 -17.58 -24.65
N THR A 90 3.51 -17.78 -23.47
CA THR A 90 4.61 -18.73 -23.25
C THR A 90 4.11 -20.11 -22.82
N SER A 91 4.97 -21.13 -22.90
CA SER A 91 4.64 -22.47 -22.41
C SER A 91 4.29 -22.44 -20.91
N PHE A 92 3.39 -23.34 -20.48
CA PHE A 92 2.95 -23.42 -19.08
C PHE A 92 4.13 -23.52 -18.09
N THR A 93 5.17 -24.29 -18.44
CA THR A 93 6.40 -24.39 -17.64
C THR A 93 7.07 -23.03 -17.46
N ASN A 94 7.18 -22.23 -18.51
CA ASN A 94 7.77 -20.89 -18.43
C ASN A 94 6.91 -19.96 -17.58
N GLN A 95 5.58 -20.01 -17.71
CA GLN A 95 4.68 -19.22 -16.87
C GLN A 95 4.89 -19.52 -15.39
N VAL A 96 4.96 -20.80 -15.03
CA VAL A 96 5.18 -21.24 -13.64
C VAL A 96 6.53 -20.74 -13.12
N VAL A 97 7.60 -20.90 -13.90
CA VAL A 97 8.95 -20.48 -13.50
C VAL A 97 9.02 -18.96 -13.32
N VAL A 98 8.47 -18.17 -14.25
CA VAL A 98 8.49 -16.71 -14.17
C VAL A 98 7.69 -16.21 -12.98
N VAL A 99 6.44 -16.67 -12.82
CA VAL A 99 5.56 -16.25 -11.72
C VAL A 99 6.14 -16.64 -10.36
N ALA A 100 6.66 -17.87 -10.22
CA ALA A 100 7.27 -18.32 -8.97
C ALA A 100 8.54 -17.51 -8.63
N SER A 101 9.40 -17.26 -9.61
CA SER A 101 10.63 -16.48 -9.42
C SER A 101 10.32 -15.04 -9.00
N LEU A 102 9.37 -14.38 -9.67
CA LEU A 102 8.96 -13.02 -9.33
C LEU A 102 8.26 -12.95 -7.96
N ALA A 103 7.41 -13.93 -7.63
CA ALA A 103 6.77 -13.98 -6.32
C ALA A 103 7.80 -14.07 -5.18
N ILE A 104 8.81 -14.94 -5.32
CA ILE A 104 9.92 -15.05 -4.35
C ILE A 104 10.71 -13.74 -4.29
N PHE A 105 11.09 -13.20 -5.46
CA PHE A 105 11.86 -11.96 -5.55
C PHE A 105 11.16 -10.79 -4.86
N PHE A 106 9.89 -10.53 -5.16
CA PHE A 106 9.16 -9.43 -4.54
C PHE A 106 8.94 -9.62 -3.04
N THR A 107 8.75 -10.86 -2.59
CA THR A 107 8.69 -11.18 -1.15
C THR A 107 9.97 -10.74 -0.46
N PHE A 108 11.14 -11.18 -0.94
CA PHE A 108 12.41 -10.79 -0.33
C PHE A 108 12.71 -9.30 -0.50
N ALA A 109 12.42 -8.72 -1.66
CA ALA A 109 12.69 -7.32 -1.94
C ALA A 109 11.88 -6.38 -1.03
N VAL A 110 10.56 -6.59 -0.93
CA VAL A 110 9.68 -5.71 -0.15
C VAL A 110 9.93 -5.88 1.35
N TYR A 111 9.92 -7.13 1.85
CA TYR A 111 10.15 -7.37 3.29
C TYR A 111 11.59 -7.04 3.70
N GLY A 112 12.56 -7.29 2.84
CA GLY A 112 13.97 -6.93 3.06
C GLY A 112 14.18 -5.42 3.12
N LEU A 113 13.57 -4.66 2.20
CA LEU A 113 13.63 -3.20 2.21
C LEU A 113 13.02 -2.61 3.48
N VAL A 114 11.82 -3.06 3.86
CA VAL A 114 11.14 -2.57 5.07
C VAL A 114 11.93 -2.95 6.32
N ALA A 115 12.43 -4.19 6.41
CA ALA A 115 13.27 -4.62 7.53
C ALA A 115 14.57 -3.81 7.63
N ALA A 116 15.19 -3.45 6.49
CA ALA A 116 16.37 -2.61 6.47
C ALA A 116 16.07 -1.19 7.02
N ILE A 117 14.92 -0.61 6.66
CA ILE A 117 14.50 0.71 7.16
C ILE A 117 14.27 0.67 8.68
N ILE A 118 13.58 -0.35 9.18
CA ILE A 118 13.32 -0.52 10.63
C ILE A 118 14.63 -0.73 11.38
N LYS A 119 15.51 -1.60 10.85
CA LYS A 119 16.80 -1.87 11.48
C LYS A 119 17.67 -0.62 11.53
N MET A 120 17.61 0.21 10.49
CA MET A 120 18.29 1.50 10.43
C MET A 120 17.77 2.46 11.52
N ASP A 121 16.46 2.52 11.76
CA ASP A 121 15.86 3.33 12.84
C ASP A 121 16.29 2.84 14.24
N ASP A 122 16.18 1.52 14.48
CA ASP A 122 16.56 0.88 15.75
C ASP A 122 18.05 1.07 16.06
N LEU A 123 18.92 0.88 15.05
CA LEU A 123 20.36 1.12 15.18
C LEU A 123 20.66 2.58 15.48
N GLY A 124 19.90 3.50 14.88
CA GLY A 124 20.01 4.92 15.14
C GLY A 124 19.72 5.26 16.60
N LEU A 125 18.60 4.77 17.12
CA LEU A 125 18.21 4.95 18.53
C LEU A 125 19.23 4.31 19.48
N TYR A 126 19.74 3.12 19.16
CA TYR A 126 20.76 2.45 19.94
C TYR A 126 22.06 3.26 20.01
N LEU A 127 22.52 3.83 18.90
CA LEU A 127 23.74 4.66 18.87
C LEU A 127 23.57 5.95 19.68
N VAL A 128 22.40 6.59 19.60
CA VAL A 128 22.08 7.78 20.41
C VAL A 128 22.02 7.44 21.91
N ALA A 129 21.45 6.29 22.27
CA ALA A 129 21.41 5.84 23.65
C ALA A 129 22.81 5.48 24.18
N ALA A 130 23.64 4.84 23.36
CA ALA A 130 25.00 4.45 23.74
C ALA A 130 25.95 5.65 23.92
N GLU A 131 25.77 6.74 23.16
CA GLU A 131 26.46 8.02 23.38
C GLU A 131 26.09 8.60 24.77
N LYS A 132 24.80 8.64 25.12
CA LYS A 132 24.31 9.21 26.39
C LYS A 132 24.83 8.49 27.63
N VAL A 133 25.09 7.19 27.54
CA VAL A 133 25.62 6.37 28.65
C VAL A 133 27.16 6.44 28.71
N GLY A 134 27.82 7.19 27.81
CA GLY A 134 29.28 7.33 27.77
C GLY A 134 30.00 6.12 27.18
N ASN A 135 29.27 5.17 26.60
CA ASN A 135 29.81 3.91 26.08
C ASN A 135 30.37 4.04 24.65
N LYS A 136 30.06 5.13 23.94
CA LYS A 136 30.55 5.41 22.59
C LYS A 136 30.84 6.91 22.39
N GLY A 137 31.79 7.21 21.50
CA GLY A 137 32.23 8.57 21.23
C GLY A 137 31.22 9.45 20.46
N PRO A 138 31.46 10.78 20.38
CA PRO A 138 30.53 11.77 19.81
C PRO A 138 30.20 11.53 18.32
N MET A 139 31.10 10.89 17.57
CA MET A 139 30.88 10.49 16.18
C MET A 139 29.72 9.48 16.04
N SER A 140 29.59 8.56 17.01
CA SER A 140 28.51 7.57 17.03
C SER A 140 27.14 8.20 17.33
N GLY A 141 27.12 9.24 18.17
CA GLY A 141 25.94 10.03 18.46
C GLY A 141 25.44 10.82 17.26
N PHE A 142 26.36 11.45 16.52
CA PHE A 142 26.04 12.12 15.26
C PHE A 142 25.47 11.14 14.22
N LEU A 143 26.13 9.99 14.01
CA LEU A 143 25.65 8.94 13.12
C LEU A 143 24.26 8.44 13.55
N GLY A 144 24.05 8.18 14.84
CA GLY A 144 22.76 7.74 15.37
C GLY A 144 21.64 8.75 15.13
N ARG A 145 21.88 10.03 15.40
CA ARG A 145 20.91 11.12 15.14
C ARG A 145 20.60 11.24 13.64
N SER A 146 21.63 11.14 12.79
CA SER A 146 21.46 11.16 11.33
C SER A 146 20.58 10.00 10.86
N LEU A 147 20.82 8.80 11.38
CA LEU A 147 20.08 7.57 11.04
C LEU A 147 18.59 7.68 11.42
N VAL A 148 18.28 8.12 12.64
CA VAL A 148 16.90 8.33 13.11
C VAL A 148 16.21 9.45 12.32
N ASN A 149 16.93 10.55 12.06
CA ASN A 149 16.40 11.67 11.29
C ASN A 149 16.13 11.30 9.82
N ALA A 150 16.84 10.32 9.26
CA ALA A 150 16.60 9.80 7.92
C ALA A 150 15.46 8.77 7.86
N ALA A 151 15.25 7.98 8.92
CA ALA A 151 14.19 6.96 8.96
C ALA A 151 12.78 7.56 8.89
N ALA A 152 12.52 8.64 9.64
CA ALA A 152 11.21 9.29 9.66
C ALA A 152 10.71 9.82 8.30
N PRO A 153 11.49 10.59 7.51
CA PRO A 153 11.08 11.01 6.18
C PRO A 153 10.96 9.84 5.20
N LEU A 154 11.82 8.81 5.27
CA LEU A 154 11.68 7.61 4.43
C LEU A 154 10.34 6.89 4.65
N MET A 155 9.92 6.74 5.91
CA MET A 155 8.62 6.14 6.22
C MET A 155 7.44 6.99 5.70
N ARG A 156 7.58 8.32 5.71
CA ARG A 156 6.57 9.24 5.15
C ARG A 156 6.53 9.17 3.63
N THR A 157 7.68 9.18 2.94
CA THR A 157 7.72 9.09 1.48
C THR A 157 7.19 7.75 1.00
N LEU A 158 7.50 6.65 1.68
CA LEU A 158 6.96 5.33 1.36
C LEU A 158 5.43 5.28 1.49
N SER A 159 4.86 5.97 2.48
CA SER A 159 3.41 6.10 2.64
C SER A 159 2.75 6.88 1.49
N VAL A 160 3.38 7.98 1.05
CA VAL A 160 2.90 8.79 -0.08
C VAL A 160 3.01 7.99 -1.39
N LEU A 161 4.18 7.40 -1.65
CA LEU A 161 4.42 6.53 -2.80
C LEU A 161 3.46 5.35 -2.83
N GLY A 162 3.21 4.71 -1.67
CA GLY A 162 2.23 3.65 -1.54
C GLY A 162 0.83 4.11 -1.90
N THR A 163 0.43 5.32 -1.48
CA THR A 163 -0.89 5.88 -1.82
C THR A 163 -1.00 6.20 -3.32
N ILE A 164 0.05 6.76 -3.93
CA ILE A 164 0.10 6.98 -5.39
C ILE A 164 0.01 5.65 -6.12
N ALA A 165 0.78 4.65 -5.69
CA ALA A 165 0.76 3.31 -6.25
C ALA A 165 -0.65 2.72 -6.20
N MET A 166 -1.35 2.79 -5.07
CA MET A 166 -2.72 2.27 -4.94
C MET A 166 -3.70 2.85 -5.98
N PHE A 167 -3.57 4.14 -6.35
CA PHE A 167 -4.39 4.74 -7.41
C PHE A 167 -3.94 4.36 -8.81
N LEU A 168 -2.62 4.32 -9.04
CA LEU A 168 -2.07 3.94 -10.34
C LEU A 168 -2.48 2.51 -10.70
N VAL A 169 -2.23 1.62 -9.75
CA VAL A 169 -2.44 0.17 -9.81
C VAL A 169 -3.95 -0.13 -9.89
N GLY A 170 -4.74 0.37 -8.94
CA GLY A 170 -6.19 0.18 -8.96
C GLY A 170 -6.89 0.83 -10.17
N GLY A 171 -6.43 2.00 -10.60
CA GLY A 171 -6.93 2.69 -11.80
C GLY A 171 -6.60 1.95 -13.09
N GLY A 172 -5.36 1.46 -13.21
CA GLY A 172 -4.91 0.62 -14.33
C GLY A 172 -5.76 -0.65 -14.46
N ILE A 173 -6.03 -1.36 -13.36
CA ILE A 173 -6.94 -2.53 -13.39
C ILE A 173 -8.31 -2.18 -13.94
N LEU A 174 -8.90 -1.07 -13.48
CA LEU A 174 -10.24 -0.66 -13.90
C LEU A 174 -10.28 -0.29 -15.38
N VAL A 175 -9.24 0.40 -15.87
CA VAL A 175 -9.10 0.73 -17.29
C VAL A 175 -9.00 -0.54 -18.13
N HIS A 176 -8.15 -1.50 -17.75
CA HIS A 176 -8.02 -2.78 -18.45
C HIS A 176 -9.31 -3.61 -18.41
N GLY A 177 -10.08 -3.52 -17.32
CA GLY A 177 -11.38 -4.17 -17.20
C GLY A 177 -12.47 -3.59 -18.12
N TRP A 178 -12.27 -2.39 -18.67
CA TRP A 178 -13.21 -1.71 -19.55
C TRP A 178 -12.60 -1.49 -20.95
N PRO A 179 -12.90 -2.37 -21.93
CA PRO A 179 -12.26 -2.36 -23.25
C PRO A 179 -12.35 -1.01 -23.97
N TRP A 180 -13.49 -0.32 -23.86
CA TRP A 180 -13.71 1.01 -24.45
C TRP A 180 -12.80 2.09 -23.84
N LEU A 181 -12.56 2.03 -22.53
CA LEU A 181 -11.72 2.98 -21.83
C LEU A 181 -10.24 2.71 -22.11
N TYR A 182 -9.84 1.44 -22.07
CA TYR A 182 -8.50 0.99 -22.45
C TYR A 182 -8.12 1.47 -23.86
N GLN A 183 -8.95 1.21 -24.87
CA GLN A 183 -8.68 1.60 -26.27
C GLN A 183 -8.60 3.12 -26.48
N TRP A 184 -9.33 3.89 -25.67
CA TRP A 184 -9.25 5.36 -25.69
C TRP A 184 -7.95 5.86 -25.05
N LEU A 185 -7.52 5.25 -23.95
CA LEU A 185 -6.30 5.65 -23.25
C LEU A 185 -5.03 5.19 -23.95
N GLU A 186 -5.06 4.07 -24.67
CA GLU A 186 -3.91 3.53 -25.44
C GLU A 186 -3.48 4.46 -26.59
N GLN A 187 -4.37 5.35 -27.05
CA GLN A 187 -4.05 6.36 -28.07
C GLN A 187 -3.22 7.53 -27.52
N LEU A 188 -3.12 7.67 -26.19
CA LEU A 188 -2.32 8.70 -25.54
C LEU A 188 -0.84 8.28 -25.51
N SER A 189 0.07 9.25 -25.33
CA SER A 189 1.47 8.92 -25.04
C SER A 189 1.60 8.25 -23.66
N SER A 190 2.67 7.49 -23.46
CA SER A 190 2.88 6.66 -22.26
C SER A 190 2.76 7.42 -20.92
N LEU A 191 3.15 8.69 -20.86
CA LEU A 191 2.99 9.49 -19.65
C LEU A 191 1.54 9.90 -19.41
N TRP A 192 0.81 10.22 -20.48
CA TRP A 192 -0.59 10.64 -20.39
C TRP A 192 -1.51 9.46 -20.07
N SER A 193 -1.22 8.25 -20.54
CA SER A 193 -1.98 7.04 -20.17
C SER A 193 -1.84 6.73 -18.68
N ILE A 194 -0.62 6.75 -18.13
CA ILE A 194 -0.34 6.55 -16.69
C ILE A 194 -1.11 7.58 -15.84
N LEU A 195 -1.10 8.85 -16.24
CA LEU A 195 -1.84 9.91 -15.54
C LEU A 195 -3.35 9.73 -15.64
N ALA A 196 -3.85 9.27 -16.79
CA ALA A 196 -5.27 9.00 -17.00
C ALA A 196 -5.74 7.80 -16.16
N GLU A 197 -4.98 6.70 -16.11
CA GLU A 197 -5.23 5.56 -15.24
C GLU A 197 -5.29 5.98 -13.77
N MET A 198 -4.30 6.74 -13.31
CA MET A 198 -4.31 7.30 -11.96
C MET A 198 -5.55 8.18 -11.72
N GLY A 199 -5.95 8.99 -12.70
CA GLY A 199 -7.16 9.81 -12.66
C GLY A 199 -8.43 8.97 -12.48
N VAL A 200 -8.57 7.88 -13.24
CA VAL A 200 -9.66 6.91 -13.08
C VAL A 200 -9.66 6.33 -11.68
N GLY A 201 -8.48 5.98 -11.15
CA GLY A 201 -8.34 5.48 -9.79
C GLY A 201 -8.81 6.50 -8.74
N VAL A 202 -8.37 7.75 -8.85
CA VAL A 202 -8.75 8.84 -7.93
C VAL A 202 -10.26 9.12 -7.99
N ILE A 203 -10.84 9.19 -9.19
CA ILE A 203 -12.28 9.42 -9.40
C ILE A 203 -13.08 8.28 -8.77
N THR A 204 -12.72 7.04 -9.09
CA THR A 204 -13.42 5.85 -8.58
C THR A 204 -13.31 5.77 -7.06
N GLY A 205 -12.11 5.95 -6.51
CA GLY A 205 -11.88 5.92 -5.07
C GLY A 205 -12.67 6.99 -4.32
N SER A 206 -12.68 8.22 -4.84
CA SER A 206 -13.43 9.34 -4.27
C SER A 206 -14.94 9.13 -4.35
N ALA A 207 -15.43 8.58 -5.47
CA ALA A 207 -16.85 8.26 -5.65
C ALA A 207 -17.32 7.19 -4.66
N VAL A 208 -16.56 6.11 -4.50
CA VAL A 208 -16.86 5.04 -3.54
C VAL A 208 -16.83 5.56 -2.11
N LEU A 209 -15.82 6.36 -1.75
CA LEU A 209 -15.72 7.00 -0.44
C LEU A 209 -16.93 7.90 -0.16
N GLY A 210 -17.30 8.75 -1.11
CA GLY A 210 -18.45 9.64 -1.03
C GLY A 210 -19.77 8.88 -0.86
N LEU A 211 -19.95 7.78 -1.61
CA LEU A 211 -21.11 6.90 -1.50
C LEU A 211 -21.19 6.26 -0.10
N ILE A 212 -20.08 5.75 0.43
CA ILE A 212 -20.05 5.14 1.77
C ILE A 212 -20.35 6.18 2.85
N MET A 213 -19.80 7.39 2.74
CA MET A 213 -20.11 8.48 3.67
C MET A 213 -21.58 8.89 3.62
N LEU A 214 -22.17 8.97 2.42
CA LEU A 214 -23.58 9.26 2.23
C LEU A 214 -24.46 8.17 2.86
N LEU A 215 -24.17 6.90 2.60
CA LEU A 215 -24.90 5.77 3.18
C LEU A 215 -24.80 5.73 4.71
N ARG A 216 -23.62 6.04 5.28
CA ARG A 216 -23.44 6.15 6.74
C ARG A 216 -24.25 7.30 7.32
N LYS A 217 -24.29 8.45 6.64
CA LYS A 217 -25.11 9.60 7.04
C LYS A 217 -26.60 9.29 7.03
N LEU A 218 -27.07 8.53 6.04
CA LEU A 218 -28.47 8.11 5.93
C LEU A 218 -28.87 7.00 6.94
N ARG A 219 -27.90 6.21 7.41
CA ARG A 219 -28.15 5.09 8.36
C ARG A 219 -27.93 5.47 9.83
N ALA A 220 -27.35 6.63 10.12
CA ALA A 220 -27.26 7.14 11.48
C ALA A 220 -28.67 7.55 11.94
N PRO A 221 -29.24 6.94 13.01
CA PRO A 221 -30.51 7.39 13.56
C PRO A 221 -30.32 8.83 14.08
N SER A 222 -31.19 9.72 13.64
CA SER A 222 -31.33 11.10 14.14
C SER A 222 -31.60 11.12 15.63
#